data_AF-A0A1W9JBT0-F1
#
_entry.id   AF-A0A1W9JBT0-F1
#
_cell.length_a   1.000
_cell.length_b   1.000
_cell.length_c   1.000
_cell.angle_alpha   90.00
_cell.angle_beta   90.00
_cell.angle_gamma   90.00
#
_symmetry.space_group_name_H-M   'P 1'
#
loop_
_entity.id
_entity.type
_entity.pdbx_description
1 polymer ?
#
loop_
_entity_poly.entity_id
_entity_poly.type
_entity_poly.pdbx_seq_one_letter_code
_entity_poly.pdbx_strand_id
1 'polypeptide(L)'
;MRPLVLTTEEWQKVSAIFNNAPVDAAQERELIAKAIAQLEIIVGEKIGTSNDLAGTFFEGRLSGQLDCNDEAINTTTYMRLMQQAGLIKWHEIEDTRTRNFFFNGWPHSTAVIRDAKSSTRFAVDSWFYDNGVPPVIVPFKEWKAGYRPADTPIDHPRPEN
;
A
#
# COMPACT_ATOMS: atom_id res chain seq x y z
N MET A 1 24.00 -9.12 -0.88
CA MET A 1 22.53 -9.19 -0.79
C MET A 1 22.00 -9.52 -2.18
N ARG A 2 21.20 -10.57 -2.34
CA ARG A 2 20.63 -10.96 -3.65
C ARG A 2 19.40 -10.07 -3.91
N PRO A 3 19.25 -9.47 -5.10
CA PRO A 3 18.07 -8.66 -5.39
C PRO A 3 16.81 -9.53 -5.35
N LEU A 4 15.72 -8.98 -4.81
CA LEU A 4 14.39 -9.57 -4.90
C LEU A 4 13.94 -9.54 -6.36
N VAL A 5 13.49 -10.69 -6.88
CA VAL A 5 13.00 -10.83 -8.25
C VAL A 5 11.70 -11.62 -8.21
N LEU A 6 10.68 -11.08 -8.89
CA LEU A 6 9.42 -11.79 -9.14
C LEU A 6 9.61 -12.76 -10.30
N THR A 7 9.08 -13.97 -10.18
CA THR A 7 9.01 -14.88 -11.33
C THR A 7 7.96 -14.39 -12.33
N THR A 8 7.99 -14.96 -13.54
CA THR A 8 6.99 -14.65 -14.56
C THR A 8 5.58 -15.00 -14.07
N GLU A 9 5.41 -16.14 -13.40
CA GLU A 9 4.12 -16.61 -12.88
C GLU A 9 3.62 -15.70 -11.75
N GLU A 10 4.51 -15.23 -10.88
CA GLU A 10 4.18 -14.27 -9.83
C GLU A 10 3.73 -12.93 -10.41
N TRP A 11 4.46 -12.42 -11.41
CA TRP A 11 4.08 -11.18 -12.09
C TRP A 11 2.76 -11.32 -12.84
N GLN A 12 2.50 -12.48 -13.46
CA GLN A 12 1.22 -12.76 -14.13
C GLN A 12 0.03 -12.68 -13.18
N LYS A 13 0.16 -13.11 -11.92
CA LYS A 13 -0.91 -12.95 -10.92
C LYS A 13 -1.25 -11.48 -10.70
N VAL A 14 -0.24 -10.61 -10.67
CA VAL A 14 -0.41 -9.16 -10.48
C VAL A 14 -1.01 -8.51 -11.73
N SER A 15 -0.45 -8.79 -12.92
CA SER A 15 -0.92 -8.17 -14.16
C SER A 15 -2.32 -8.64 -14.57
N ALA A 16 -2.70 -9.88 -14.22
CA ALA A 16 -4.05 -10.40 -14.48
C ALA A 16 -5.16 -9.59 -13.79
N ILE A 17 -4.86 -8.87 -12.71
CA ILE A 17 -5.81 -7.95 -12.05
C ILE A 17 -6.24 -6.84 -13.00
N PHE A 18 -5.39 -6.48 -13.97
CA PHE A 18 -5.64 -5.46 -14.99
C PHE A 18 -6.06 -6.04 -16.34
N ASN A 19 -6.41 -7.33 -16.44
CA ASN A 19 -6.88 -7.95 -17.70
C ASN A 19 -8.05 -7.17 -18.32
N ASN A 20 -8.95 -6.68 -17.47
CA ASN A 20 -9.92 -5.67 -17.86
C ASN A 20 -9.33 -4.31 -17.53
N ALA A 21 -8.94 -3.57 -18.56
CA ALA A 21 -8.41 -2.23 -18.39
C ALA A 21 -9.42 -1.33 -17.65
N PRO A 22 -8.97 -0.49 -16.70
CA PRO A 22 -9.86 0.39 -15.98
C PRO A 22 -10.49 1.43 -16.92
N VAL A 23 -11.80 1.60 -16.85
CA VAL A 23 -12.57 2.54 -17.70
C VAL A 23 -12.44 3.99 -17.23
N ASP A 24 -12.03 4.19 -15.98
CA ASP A 24 -11.78 5.50 -15.37
C ASP A 24 -10.73 5.44 -14.24
N ALA A 25 -10.39 6.61 -13.72
CA ALA A 25 -9.45 6.75 -12.61
C ALA A 25 -9.95 6.08 -11.31
N ALA A 26 -11.26 6.04 -11.05
CA ALA A 26 -11.76 5.42 -9.82
C ALA A 26 -11.53 3.91 -9.84
N GLN A 27 -11.87 3.27 -10.95
CA GLN A 27 -11.62 1.84 -11.16
C GLN A 27 -10.12 1.53 -11.16
N GLU A 28 -9.27 2.39 -11.72
CA GLU A 28 -7.82 2.18 -11.64
C GLU A 28 -7.32 2.13 -10.19
N ARG A 29 -7.81 3.00 -9.30
CA ARG A 29 -7.44 2.96 -7.88
C ARG A 29 -7.84 1.64 -7.22
N GLU A 30 -9.04 1.12 -7.52
CA GLU A 30 -9.47 -0.19 -7.01
C GLU A 30 -8.55 -1.34 -7.47
N LEU A 31 -8.11 -1.32 -8.74
CA LEU A 31 -7.19 -2.32 -9.27
C LEU A 31 -5.78 -2.18 -8.69
N ILE A 32 -5.29 -0.94 -8.51
CA ILE A 32 -4.03 -0.65 -7.83
C ILE A 32 -4.03 -1.25 -6.42
N ALA A 33 -5.10 -1.04 -5.64
CA ALA A 33 -5.20 -1.57 -4.28
C ALA A 33 -5.13 -3.11 -4.26
N LYS A 34 -5.90 -3.78 -5.12
CA LYS A 34 -5.87 -5.24 -5.25
C LYS A 34 -4.48 -5.77 -5.66
N ALA A 35 -3.80 -5.05 -6.54
CA ALA A 35 -2.48 -5.44 -7.02
C ALA A 35 -1.37 -5.25 -5.98
N ILE A 36 -1.46 -4.19 -5.16
CA ILE A 36 -0.57 -4.00 -4.01
C ILE A 36 -0.73 -5.14 -3.01
N ALA A 37 -1.96 -5.47 -2.62
CA ALA A 37 -2.23 -6.64 -1.77
C ALA A 37 -1.63 -7.94 -2.33
N GLN A 38 -1.79 -8.19 -3.64
CA GLN A 38 -1.21 -9.38 -4.27
C GLN A 38 0.32 -9.37 -4.25
N LEU A 39 0.95 -8.21 -4.41
CA LEU A 39 2.40 -8.05 -4.33
C LEU A 39 2.92 -8.24 -2.90
N GLU A 40 2.22 -7.70 -1.90
CA GLU A 40 2.55 -7.89 -0.49
C GLU A 40 2.54 -9.36 -0.08
N ILE A 41 1.56 -10.14 -0.54
CA ILE A 41 1.51 -11.59 -0.29
C ILE A 41 2.74 -12.27 -0.90
N ILE A 42 3.00 -12.02 -2.18
CA ILE A 42 4.11 -12.67 -2.92
C ILE A 42 5.47 -12.29 -2.32
N VAL A 43 5.66 -11.00 -2.01
CA VAL A 43 6.91 -10.50 -1.46
C VAL A 43 7.07 -10.94 -0.02
N GLY A 44 6.00 -10.89 0.77
CA GLY A 44 5.99 -11.33 2.17
C GLY A 44 6.46 -12.76 2.35
N GLU A 45 6.02 -13.67 1.48
CA GLU A 45 6.46 -15.08 1.50
C GLU A 45 7.96 -15.22 1.23
N LYS A 46 8.54 -14.32 0.43
CA LYS A 46 9.96 -14.37 0.04
C LYS A 46 10.90 -13.75 1.06
N ILE A 47 10.46 -12.70 1.74
CA ILE A 47 11.31 -11.90 2.63
C ILE A 47 10.92 -12.01 4.11
N GLY A 48 9.89 -12.80 4.42
CA GLY A 48 9.47 -13.09 5.79
C GLY A 48 8.60 -12.00 6.42
N THR A 49 7.83 -11.25 5.61
CA THR A 49 6.89 -10.21 6.09
C THR A 49 5.42 -10.62 5.93
N SER A 50 5.14 -11.91 5.67
CA SER A 50 3.75 -12.42 5.57
C SER A 50 2.93 -12.29 6.85
N ASN A 51 3.60 -12.18 8.00
CA ASN A 51 2.95 -11.98 9.30
C ASN A 51 2.93 -10.49 9.70
N ASP A 52 3.18 -9.58 8.76
CA ASP A 52 3.06 -8.16 9.04
C ASP A 52 1.63 -7.81 9.44
N LEU A 53 1.53 -7.11 10.55
CA LEU A 53 0.28 -6.79 11.21
C LEU A 53 0.00 -5.30 11.07
N ALA A 54 -1.27 -4.93 10.87
CA ALA A 54 -1.73 -3.56 10.83
C ALA A 54 -1.10 -2.70 11.93
N GLY A 55 -0.54 -1.58 11.54
CA GLY A 55 0.08 -0.63 12.45
C GLY A 55 1.58 -0.82 12.64
N THR A 56 2.12 -0.13 13.64
CA THR A 56 3.51 -0.31 14.08
C THR A 56 3.47 -0.56 15.57
N PHE A 57 3.83 -1.77 15.99
CA PHE A 57 3.79 -2.18 17.40
C PHE A 57 5.09 -1.80 18.12
N PHE A 58 4.95 -1.07 19.23
CA PHE A 58 6.09 -0.62 20.05
C PHE A 58 6.63 -1.72 20.99
N GLU A 59 5.87 -2.79 21.24
CA GLU A 59 6.18 -3.76 22.32
C GLU A 59 6.94 -5.02 21.87
N GLY A 60 7.36 -5.08 20.62
CA GLY A 60 8.23 -6.14 20.13
C GLY A 60 8.36 -6.05 18.63
N ARG A 61 9.59 -6.09 18.12
CA ARG A 61 9.83 -6.31 16.69
C ARG A 61 9.39 -7.73 16.38
N LEU A 62 8.10 -7.93 16.14
CA LEU A 62 7.60 -9.18 15.57
C LEU A 62 8.44 -9.42 14.31
N SER A 63 8.97 -10.63 14.18
CA SER A 63 9.79 -10.98 13.02
C SER A 63 8.90 -10.83 11.77
N GLY A 64 9.29 -9.95 10.86
CA GLY A 64 8.51 -9.64 9.66
C GLY A 64 7.62 -8.40 9.73
N GLN A 65 7.56 -7.71 10.88
CA GLN A 65 6.79 -6.48 11.02
C GLN A 65 7.44 -5.30 10.28
N LEU A 66 6.63 -4.54 9.57
CA LEU A 66 6.98 -3.33 8.85
C LEU A 66 6.49 -2.09 9.60
N ASP A 67 7.21 -0.98 9.42
CA ASP A 67 6.78 0.34 9.87
C ASP A 67 6.13 1.16 8.74
N CYS A 68 5.57 2.33 9.06
CA CYS A 68 4.92 3.18 8.06
C CYS A 68 5.85 3.65 6.92
N ASN A 69 7.16 3.73 7.15
CA ASN A 69 8.11 4.13 6.11
C ASN A 69 8.40 2.95 5.17
N ASP A 70 8.60 1.75 5.73
CA ASP A 70 8.76 0.53 4.95
C ASP A 70 7.54 0.30 4.04
N GLU A 71 6.34 0.41 4.61
CA GLU A 71 5.07 0.31 3.88
C GLU A 71 4.96 1.34 2.75
N ALA A 72 5.24 2.61 3.03
CA ALA A 72 5.18 3.68 2.04
C ALA A 72 6.19 3.47 0.90
N ILE A 73 7.40 3.00 1.20
CA ILE A 73 8.46 2.73 0.22
C ILE A 73 8.11 1.51 -0.64
N ASN A 74 7.67 0.42 -0.02
CA ASN A 74 7.26 -0.80 -0.71
C ASN A 74 6.10 -0.51 -1.66
N THR A 75 5.04 0.11 -1.16
CA THR A 75 3.87 0.49 -1.96
C THR A 75 4.24 1.43 -3.12
N THR A 76 5.10 2.43 -2.89
CA THR A 76 5.58 3.30 -3.98
C THR A 76 6.35 2.51 -5.04
N THR A 77 7.19 1.56 -4.61
CA THR A 77 7.97 0.70 -5.52
C THR A 77 7.06 -0.19 -6.35
N TYR A 78 6.07 -0.82 -5.73
CA TYR A 78 5.07 -1.65 -6.42
C TYR A 78 4.32 -0.85 -7.49
N MET A 79 3.84 0.34 -7.16
CA MET A 79 3.15 1.19 -8.13
C MET A 79 4.07 1.64 -9.27
N ARG A 80 5.35 1.93 -9.01
CA ARG A 80 6.32 2.25 -10.06
C ARG A 80 6.57 1.07 -11.00
N LEU A 81 6.64 -0.16 -10.47
CA LEU A 81 6.73 -1.37 -11.29
C LEU A 81 5.50 -1.55 -12.19
N MET A 82 4.30 -1.38 -11.62
CA MET A 82 3.04 -1.45 -12.38
C MET A 82 2.93 -0.36 -13.45
N GLN A 83 3.39 0.87 -13.14
CA GLN A 83 3.43 1.97 -14.09
C GLN A 83 4.42 1.69 -15.23
N GLN A 84 5.62 1.18 -14.92
CA GLN A 84 6.62 0.80 -15.91
C GLN A 84 6.11 -0.30 -16.87
N ALA A 85 5.30 -1.22 -16.35
CA ALA A 85 4.64 -2.26 -17.14
C ALA A 85 3.39 -1.77 -17.91
N GLY A 86 3.03 -0.49 -17.81
CA GLY A 86 1.89 0.11 -18.52
C GLY A 86 0.52 -0.26 -17.95
N LEU A 87 0.46 -0.77 -16.71
CA LEU A 87 -0.79 -1.14 -16.04
C LEU A 87 -1.51 0.10 -15.46
N ILE A 88 -0.76 1.08 -14.97
CA ILE A 88 -1.27 2.36 -14.45
C ILE A 88 -1.17 3.42 -15.55
N LYS A 89 -2.31 3.99 -15.94
CA LYS A 89 -2.48 4.95 -17.04
C LYS A 89 -3.21 6.23 -16.62
N TRP A 90 -4.07 6.17 -15.61
CA TRP A 90 -4.86 7.32 -15.15
C TRP A 90 -4.13 8.14 -14.08
N HIS A 91 -3.16 7.56 -13.38
CA HIS A 91 -2.39 8.23 -12.33
C HIS A 91 -0.88 8.26 -12.57
N GLU A 92 -0.27 9.32 -12.04
CA GLU A 92 1.17 9.45 -11.88
C GLU A 92 1.57 9.13 -10.45
N ILE A 93 2.69 8.43 -10.25
CA ILE A 93 3.20 8.07 -8.94
C ILE A 93 4.11 9.18 -8.45
N GLU A 94 3.81 9.75 -7.29
CA GLU A 94 4.66 10.76 -6.64
C GLU A 94 5.58 10.11 -5.59
N ASP A 95 6.54 10.89 -5.09
CA ASP A 95 7.29 10.49 -3.89
C ASP A 95 6.38 10.42 -2.66
N THR A 96 6.81 9.65 -1.67
CA THR A 96 6.11 9.50 -0.39
C THR A 96 5.87 10.84 0.27
N ARG A 97 4.84 10.90 1.12
CA ARG A 97 4.48 12.08 1.90
C ARG A 97 4.24 11.70 3.34
N THR A 98 4.59 12.63 4.21
CA THR A 98 4.43 12.48 5.66
C THR A 98 3.44 13.52 6.19
N ARG A 99 2.59 13.11 7.14
CA ARG A 99 1.80 14.02 7.97
C ARG A 99 2.37 14.03 9.39
N ASN A 100 2.47 15.22 9.97
CA ASN A 100 2.88 15.43 11.35
C ASN A 100 1.59 15.39 12.18
N PHE A 101 1.56 14.68 13.31
CA PHE A 101 0.37 14.33 14.12
C PHE A 101 -0.33 13.02 13.72
N PHE A 102 0.37 11.91 13.95
CA PHE A 102 -0.24 10.62 14.19
C PHE A 102 0.01 10.16 15.63
N PHE A 103 -0.28 8.91 16.02
CA PHE A 103 -0.18 8.39 17.41
C PHE A 103 0.88 9.07 18.28
N ASN A 104 0.46 9.69 19.39
CA ASN A 104 1.36 10.36 20.34
C ASN A 104 2.33 11.39 19.71
N GLY A 105 1.97 11.98 18.57
CA GLY A 105 2.76 13.00 17.87
C GLY A 105 3.77 12.46 16.84
N TRP A 106 3.82 11.14 16.59
CA TRP A 106 4.74 10.57 15.60
C TRP A 106 4.32 10.88 14.16
N PRO A 107 5.28 11.04 13.22
CA PRO A 107 4.97 11.18 11.80
C PRO A 107 4.38 9.90 11.22
N HIS A 108 3.47 10.04 10.26
CA HIS A 108 2.96 8.91 9.45
C HIS A 108 3.24 9.17 7.98
N SER A 109 3.83 8.19 7.30
CA SER A 109 4.22 8.27 5.89
C SER A 109 3.30 7.40 5.02
N THR A 110 3.06 7.83 3.79
CA THR A 110 2.23 7.08 2.82
C THR A 110 2.79 7.24 1.40
N ALA A 111 2.46 6.29 0.53
CA ALA A 111 2.66 6.43 -0.90
C ALA A 111 1.58 7.36 -1.49
N VAL A 112 1.88 7.99 -2.63
CA VAL A 112 0.97 8.98 -3.23
C VAL A 112 0.85 8.77 -4.73
N ILE A 113 -0.39 8.84 -5.20
CA ILE A 113 -0.71 8.90 -6.62
C ILE A 113 -1.45 10.21 -6.92
N ARG A 114 -1.26 10.74 -8.12
CA ARG A 114 -1.95 11.93 -8.63
C ARG A 114 -2.70 11.59 -9.90
N ASP A 115 -3.99 11.89 -9.93
CA ASP A 115 -4.80 11.81 -11.15
C ASP A 115 -4.20 12.75 -12.21
N ALA A 116 -3.88 12.18 -13.37
CA ALA A 116 -3.20 12.91 -14.45
C ALA A 116 -4.07 14.01 -15.07
N LYS A 117 -5.40 13.85 -15.05
CA LYS A 117 -6.35 14.80 -15.65
C LYS A 117 -6.75 15.91 -14.68
N SER A 118 -7.08 15.55 -13.45
CA SER A 118 -7.61 16.50 -12.45
C SER A 118 -6.54 17.06 -11.53
N SER A 119 -5.32 16.51 -11.54
CA SER A 119 -4.26 16.80 -10.57
C SER A 119 -4.63 16.52 -9.11
N THR A 120 -5.73 15.81 -8.88
CA THR A 120 -6.16 15.41 -7.54
C THR A 120 -5.22 14.34 -7.00
N ARG A 121 -4.73 14.52 -5.77
CA ARG A 121 -3.86 13.56 -5.09
C ARG A 121 -4.65 12.61 -4.21
N PHE A 122 -4.18 11.37 -4.15
CA PHE A 122 -4.67 10.33 -3.26
C PHE A 122 -3.51 9.74 -2.47
N ALA A 123 -3.73 9.52 -1.18
CA ALA A 123 -2.84 8.68 -0.38
C ALA A 123 -3.14 7.21 -0.70
N VAL A 124 -2.10 6.37 -0.76
CA VAL A 124 -2.20 4.91 -0.92
C VAL A 124 -1.47 4.30 0.27
N ASP A 125 -2.24 3.83 1.24
CA ASP A 125 -1.74 3.52 2.58
C ASP A 125 -2.05 2.08 2.98
N SER A 126 -1.03 1.21 2.92
CA SER A 126 -1.09 -0.21 3.29
C SER A 126 -0.99 -0.43 4.80
N TRP A 127 -0.58 0.58 5.57
CA TRP A 127 -0.30 0.47 7.01
C TRP A 127 -1.51 0.15 7.89
N PHE A 128 -2.73 0.44 7.42
CA PHE A 128 -3.95 0.34 8.24
C PHE A 128 -4.48 -1.09 8.42
N TYR A 129 -3.98 -2.07 7.66
CA TYR A 129 -4.45 -3.45 7.70
C TYR A 129 -3.26 -4.43 7.69
N ASP A 130 -3.54 -5.70 7.93
CA ASP A 130 -2.52 -6.77 7.91
C ASP A 130 -2.05 -7.04 6.46
N ASN A 131 -0.89 -7.69 6.34
CA ASN A 131 -0.28 -8.05 5.05
C ASN A 131 -1.29 -8.62 4.04
N GLY A 132 -1.27 -8.10 2.81
CA GLY A 132 -2.09 -8.64 1.73
C GLY A 132 -3.56 -8.21 1.76
N VAL A 133 -3.96 -7.35 2.70
CA VAL A 133 -5.22 -6.62 2.62
C VAL A 133 -5.06 -5.40 1.72
N PRO A 134 -6.01 -5.10 0.81
CA PRO A 134 -5.88 -3.93 -0.07
C PRO A 134 -5.65 -2.63 0.73
N PRO A 135 -4.66 -1.80 0.34
CA PRO A 135 -4.40 -0.53 0.99
C PRO A 135 -5.59 0.41 0.83
N VAL A 136 -5.73 1.34 1.76
CA VAL A 136 -6.73 2.41 1.60
C VAL A 136 -6.25 3.43 0.59
N ILE A 137 -7.16 3.83 -0.29
CA ILE A 137 -6.90 4.90 -1.26
C ILE A 137 -7.94 5.99 -1.09
N VAL A 138 -7.52 7.11 -0.49
CA VAL A 138 -8.40 8.22 -0.13
C VAL A 138 -7.83 9.55 -0.61
N PRO A 139 -8.68 10.60 -0.81
CA PRO A 139 -8.19 11.92 -1.15
C PRO A 139 -7.09 12.39 -0.19
N PHE A 140 -5.99 12.88 -0.73
CA PHE A 140 -4.81 13.20 0.08
C PHE A 140 -5.07 14.28 1.14
N LYS A 141 -6.04 15.18 0.88
CA LYS A 141 -6.48 16.19 1.85
C LYS A 141 -7.16 15.53 3.06
N GLU A 142 -7.99 14.53 2.83
CA GLU A 142 -8.67 13.76 3.89
C GLU A 142 -7.65 12.95 4.69
N TRP A 143 -6.73 12.28 3.98
CA TRP A 143 -5.59 11.63 4.63
C TRP A 143 -4.80 12.60 5.50
N LYS A 144 -4.42 13.77 5.00
CA LYS A 144 -3.71 14.77 5.82
C LYS A 144 -4.50 15.27 7.03
N ALA A 145 -5.83 15.21 7.00
CA ALA A 145 -6.70 15.66 8.09
C ALA A 145 -6.85 14.61 9.22
N GLY A 146 -6.08 13.52 9.18
CA GLY A 146 -6.12 12.48 10.20
C GLY A 146 -7.03 11.31 9.85
N TYR A 147 -7.30 11.07 8.55
CA TYR A 147 -8.03 9.88 8.11
C TYR A 147 -7.51 8.61 8.77
N ARG A 148 -8.47 7.78 9.16
CA ARG A 148 -8.27 6.47 9.72
C ARG A 148 -9.53 5.63 9.45
N PRO A 149 -9.40 4.42 8.89
CA PRO A 149 -10.55 3.54 8.70
C PRO A 149 -11.15 3.14 10.04
N ALA A 150 -12.48 3.13 10.14
CA ALA A 150 -13.18 2.79 11.39
C ALA A 150 -13.02 1.30 11.76
N ASP A 151 -12.75 0.44 10.78
CA ASP A 151 -12.60 -1.01 10.90
C ASP A 151 -11.13 -1.46 10.95
N THR A 152 -10.18 -0.53 11.08
CA THR A 152 -8.75 -0.87 11.17
C THR A 152 -8.45 -1.74 12.39
N PRO A 153 -7.74 -2.88 12.26
CA PRO A 153 -7.35 -3.75 13.37
C PRO A 153 -6.44 -3.08 14.42
N ILE A 154 -6.01 -1.85 14.16
CA ILE A 154 -5.11 -1.09 15.03
C ILE A 154 -5.84 -0.55 16.26
N ASP A 155 -7.13 -0.22 16.13
CA ASP A 155 -7.97 0.23 17.27
C ASP A 155 -8.76 -0.91 17.92
N HIS A 156 -8.83 -2.07 17.27
CA HIS A 156 -9.65 -3.19 17.70
C HIS A 156 -8.77 -4.31 18.27
N PRO A 157 -9.18 -4.95 19.38
CA PRO A 157 -8.49 -6.13 19.86
C PRO A 157 -8.51 -7.19 18.77
N ARG A 158 -7.31 -7.68 18.42
CA ARG A 158 -7.15 -8.79 17.47
C ARG A 158 -7.78 -10.04 18.11
N PRO A 159 -8.54 -10.86 17.34
CA PRO A 159 -8.99 -12.14 17.86
C PRO A 159 -7.77 -12.95 18.31
N GLU A 160 -7.81 -13.47 19.54
CA GLU A 160 -6.80 -14.40 20.02
C GLU A 160 -6.88 -15.68 19.17
N ASN A 161 -5.77 -16.07 18.54
CA ASN A 161 -5.61 -17.37 17.89
C ASN A 161 -5.18 -18.42 18.90
#